data_AF-A9U6S2-F1
#
_entry.id   AF-A9U6S2-F1
#
_cell.length_a   1.000
_cell.length_b   1.000
_cell.length_c   1.000
_cell.angle_alpha   90.00
_cell.angle_beta   90.00
_cell.angle_gamma   90.00
#
_symmetry.space_group_name_H-M   'P 1'
#
loop_
_entity.id
_entity.type
_entity.pdbx_description
1 polymer ?
#
loop_
_entity_poly.entity_id
_entity_poly.type
_entity_poly.pdbx_seq_one_letter_code
_entity_poly.pdbx_strand_id
1 'polypeptide(L)'
;KQVEGNHALEILWTVIPFLLLIVMAIPTVTTGFELHKEYSKEEALQVKVTAHQFWWEFEYPDLGVATAQDLVLPVGKKVQFHVTSADVMHAFWIPALGGKIDTNPGQENKIWLQADKTGTFYGKCAELCGASHALMDFKVEVMDQAAFDSWANGMKGVQAAEPVAATAASAAQGQEIFNKSCLGCHAVAGKGGKMGPNLTNFADRERVAGILAHTPENVAEWLKDPQKVKPGNNMPNLNLDDAQTKALVDYLQTLSVK
;
A
#
# COMPACT_ATOMS: atom_id res chain seq x y z
N LYS A 1 37.35 29.08 49.93
CA LYS A 1 36.05 29.79 49.87
C LYS A 1 34.99 28.73 49.59
N GLN A 2 34.00 28.56 50.48
CA GLN A 2 32.75 27.90 50.05
C GLN A 2 32.04 28.87 49.10
N VAL A 3 31.59 28.36 47.95
CA VAL A 3 30.84 29.13 46.96
C VAL A 3 29.51 28.40 46.81
N GLU A 4 28.43 29.03 47.27
CA GLU A 4 27.08 28.44 47.27
C GLU A 4 26.40 28.50 45.88
N GLY A 5 26.91 29.32 44.95
CA GLY A 5 26.37 29.45 43.59
C GLY A 5 26.84 30.69 42.84
N ASN A 6 26.30 30.90 41.64
CA ASN A 6 26.52 32.09 40.83
C ASN A 6 25.23 32.46 40.07
N HIS A 7 24.52 33.46 40.58
CA HIS A 7 23.26 33.92 39.99
C HIS A 7 23.36 34.37 38.52
N ALA A 8 24.50 34.90 38.09
CA ALA A 8 24.68 35.28 36.68
C ALA A 8 24.78 34.04 35.78
N LEU A 9 25.48 33.00 36.23
CA LEU A 9 25.52 31.72 35.53
C LEU A 9 24.15 31.05 35.56
N GLU A 10 23.43 31.18 36.67
CA GLU A 10 22.07 30.64 36.82
C GLU A 10 21.06 31.28 35.87
N ILE A 11 21.10 32.60 35.71
CA ILE A 11 20.25 33.28 34.74
C ILE A 11 20.63 32.85 33.32
N LEU A 12 21.93 32.78 33.03
CA LEU A 12 22.42 32.47 31.70
C LEU A 12 22.05 31.05 31.25
N TRP A 13 22.22 30.05 32.11
CA TRP A 13 21.90 28.65 31.78
C TRP A 13 20.41 28.35 31.74
N THR A 14 19.55 29.30 32.13
CA THR A 14 18.08 29.17 32.05
C THR A 14 17.56 29.95 30.84
N VAL A 15 18.01 31.19 30.67
CA VAL A 15 17.56 32.06 29.57
C VAL A 15 18.03 31.54 28.21
N ILE A 16 19.27 31.06 28.10
CA ILE A 16 19.77 30.55 26.81
C ILE A 16 18.94 29.34 26.32
N PRO A 17 18.76 28.25 27.09
CA PRO A 17 17.91 27.15 26.66
C PRO A 17 16.47 27.57 26.36
N PHE A 18 15.89 28.47 27.16
CA PHE A 18 14.54 28.98 26.92
C PHE A 18 14.42 29.68 25.55
N LEU A 19 15.37 30.55 25.21
CA LEU A 19 15.39 31.21 23.90
C LEU A 19 15.59 30.21 22.76
N LEU A 20 16.47 29.23 22.93
CA LEU A 20 16.67 28.16 21.94
C LEU A 20 15.39 27.35 21.71
N LEU A 21 14.63 27.05 22.78
CA LEU A 21 13.33 26.38 22.66
C LEU A 21 12.32 27.22 21.87
N ILE A 22 12.26 28.54 22.09
CA ILE A 22 11.37 29.41 21.30
C ILE A 22 11.74 29.39 19.82
N VAL A 23 13.04 29.50 19.51
CA VAL A 23 13.53 29.48 18.13
C VAL A 23 13.18 28.18 17.41
N MET A 24 13.17 27.04 18.12
CA MET A 24 12.73 25.75 17.56
C MET A 24 11.20 25.61 17.54
N ALA A 25 10.49 26.11 18.54
CA ALA A 25 9.05 25.93 18.70
C ALA A 25 8.26 26.63 17.60
N ILE A 26 8.63 27.87 17.24
CA ILE A 26 7.92 28.65 16.21
C ILE A 26 7.87 27.90 14.86
N PRO A 27 9.00 27.52 14.22
CA PRO A 27 8.97 26.79 12.95
C PRO A 27 8.32 25.40 13.09
N THR A 28 8.47 24.73 14.23
CA THR A 28 7.85 23.42 14.48
C THR A 28 6.33 23.52 14.43
N VAL A 29 5.75 24.51 15.13
CA VAL A 29 4.30 24.72 15.17
C VAL A 29 3.77 25.19 13.83
N THR A 30 4.42 26.15 13.16
CA THR A 30 3.96 26.66 11.86
C THR A 30 4.00 25.58 10.79
N THR A 31 5.11 24.82 10.72
CA THR A 31 5.25 23.70 9.78
C THR A 31 4.25 22.59 10.09
N GLY A 32 4.00 22.32 11.38
CA GLY A 32 2.98 21.36 11.81
C GLY A 32 1.60 21.69 11.25
N PHE A 33 1.15 22.95 11.36
CA PHE A 33 -0.12 23.38 10.78
C PHE A 33 -0.16 23.29 9.25
N GLU A 34 0.97 23.54 8.57
CA GLU A 34 1.04 23.41 7.11
C GLU A 34 0.95 21.95 6.65
N LEU A 35 1.59 21.02 7.36
CA LEU A 35 1.55 19.59 7.07
C LEU A 35 0.18 18.97 7.37
N HIS A 36 -0.60 19.56 8.28
CA HIS A 36 -1.96 19.13 8.62
C HIS A 36 -3.07 19.73 7.74
N LYS A 37 -2.72 20.52 6.70
CA LYS A 37 -3.72 21.00 5.74
C LYS A 37 -4.43 19.82 5.07
N GLU A 38 -5.74 19.92 4.95
CA GLU A 38 -6.54 18.97 4.18
C GLU A 38 -6.89 19.59 2.83
N TYR A 39 -6.85 18.79 1.76
CA TYR A 39 -7.18 19.23 0.41
C TYR A 39 -8.45 18.56 -0.09
N SER A 40 -9.33 19.38 -0.69
CA SER A 40 -10.55 18.89 -1.33
C SER A 40 -10.25 18.06 -2.59
N LYS A 41 -11.27 17.37 -3.12
CA LYS A 41 -11.15 16.59 -4.37
C LYS A 41 -10.85 17.45 -5.60
N GLU A 42 -11.18 18.74 -5.54
CA GLU A 42 -10.85 19.73 -6.56
C GLU A 42 -9.36 20.12 -6.53
N GLU A 43 -8.71 19.99 -5.37
CA GLU A 43 -7.34 20.44 -5.14
C GLU A 43 -6.30 19.29 -5.15
N ALA A 44 -6.73 18.07 -4.85
CA ALA A 44 -5.85 16.91 -4.71
C ALA A 44 -6.53 15.61 -5.17
N LEU A 45 -5.70 14.66 -5.63
CA LEU A 45 -6.14 13.28 -5.87
C LEU A 45 -6.52 12.64 -4.53
N GLN A 46 -7.71 12.06 -4.46
CA GLN A 46 -8.20 11.38 -3.26
C GLN A 46 -7.86 9.89 -3.32
N VAL A 47 -7.17 9.38 -2.30
CA VAL A 47 -6.82 7.96 -2.17
C VAL A 47 -7.23 7.47 -0.79
N LYS A 48 -8.08 6.43 -0.75
CA LYS A 48 -8.36 5.70 0.49
C LYS A 48 -7.34 4.59 0.65
N VAL A 49 -6.76 4.51 1.84
CA VAL A 49 -5.79 3.50 2.22
C VAL A 49 -6.40 2.67 3.35
N THR A 50 -6.55 1.38 3.10
CA THR A 50 -6.98 0.44 4.14
C THR A 50 -5.85 -0.53 4.43
N ALA A 51 -5.41 -0.55 5.68
CA ALA A 51 -4.42 -1.52 6.15
C ALA A 51 -5.11 -2.81 6.59
N HIS A 52 -4.48 -3.94 6.28
CA HIS A 52 -4.91 -5.28 6.65
C HIS A 52 -3.69 -6.09 7.10
N GLN A 53 -3.84 -7.09 7.96
CA GLN A 53 -2.79 -8.06 8.28
C GLN A 53 -2.60 -9.02 7.09
N PHE A 54 -1.51 -8.97 6.30
CA PHE A 54 -0.39 -8.02 6.28
C PHE A 54 -0.19 -7.50 4.85
N TRP A 55 -1.10 -6.63 4.41
CA TRP A 55 -1.17 -6.08 3.05
C TRP A 55 -1.90 -4.74 3.02
N TRP A 56 -1.71 -3.99 1.93
CA TRP A 56 -2.26 -2.64 1.75
C TRP A 56 -3.26 -2.59 0.60
N GLU A 57 -4.41 -1.99 0.86
CA GLU A 57 -5.45 -1.68 -0.13
C GLU A 57 -5.43 -0.18 -0.47
N PHE A 58 -5.53 0.13 -1.76
CA PHE A 58 -5.61 1.51 -2.25
C PHE A 58 -6.83 1.66 -3.15
N GLU A 59 -7.79 2.46 -2.73
CA GLU A 59 -8.98 2.80 -3.52
C GLU A 59 -8.88 4.26 -3.98
N TYR A 60 -9.25 4.52 -5.25
CA TYR A 60 -9.30 5.83 -5.87
C TYR A 60 -10.77 6.13 -6.16
N PRO A 61 -11.52 6.75 -5.21
CA PRO A 61 -12.97 6.82 -5.29
C PRO A 61 -13.47 7.55 -6.53
N ASP A 62 -12.82 8.66 -6.90
CA ASP A 62 -13.17 9.47 -8.06
C ASP A 62 -12.93 8.73 -9.39
N LEU A 63 -12.05 7.72 -9.37
CA LEU A 63 -11.74 6.89 -10.52
C LEU A 63 -12.54 5.58 -10.50
N GLY A 64 -13.15 5.17 -9.39
CA GLY A 64 -13.76 3.85 -9.26
C GLY A 64 -12.76 2.70 -9.44
N VAL A 65 -11.49 2.93 -9.10
CA VAL A 65 -10.39 1.97 -9.24
C VAL A 65 -9.93 1.54 -7.85
N ALA A 66 -9.59 0.26 -7.70
CA ALA A 66 -8.95 -0.27 -6.49
C ALA A 66 -7.79 -1.19 -6.87
N THR A 67 -6.70 -1.08 -6.13
CA THR A 67 -5.48 -1.89 -6.27
C THR A 67 -5.03 -2.36 -4.89
N ALA A 68 -4.10 -3.30 -4.87
CA ALA A 68 -3.50 -3.78 -3.64
C ALA A 68 -1.98 -3.93 -3.84
N GLN A 69 -1.22 -3.67 -2.77
CA GLN A 69 0.26 -3.68 -2.72
C GLN A 69 0.98 -2.65 -3.60
N ASP A 70 0.36 -2.16 -4.67
CA ASP A 70 0.94 -1.18 -5.59
C ASP A 70 0.10 0.09 -5.58
N LEU A 71 0.61 1.15 -4.94
CA LEU A 71 0.09 2.51 -5.00
C LEU A 71 0.62 3.20 -6.26
N VAL A 72 -0.22 3.89 -7.02
CA VAL A 72 0.15 4.55 -8.28
C VAL A 72 -0.21 6.03 -8.18
N LEU A 73 0.76 6.91 -8.39
CA LEU A 73 0.60 8.35 -8.22
C LEU A 73 1.08 9.12 -9.46
N PRO A 74 0.42 10.22 -9.85
CA PRO A 74 0.97 11.14 -10.83
C PRO A 74 1.99 12.09 -10.17
N VAL A 75 3.13 12.30 -10.82
CA VAL A 75 4.18 13.23 -10.37
C VAL A 75 3.66 14.67 -10.28
N GLY A 76 4.10 15.42 -9.27
CA GLY A 76 3.77 16.84 -9.09
C GLY A 76 2.34 17.12 -8.63
N LYS A 77 1.51 16.09 -8.41
CA LYS A 77 0.14 16.24 -7.92
C LYS A 77 0.08 16.03 -6.41
N LYS A 78 -0.67 16.89 -5.72
CA LYS A 78 -1.04 16.65 -4.32
C LYS A 78 -1.97 15.45 -4.23
N VAL A 79 -1.73 14.60 -3.26
CA VAL A 79 -2.53 13.41 -2.97
C VAL A 79 -3.00 13.49 -1.53
N GLN A 80 -4.31 13.51 -1.33
CA GLN A 80 -4.95 13.43 -0.02
C GLN A 80 -5.22 11.96 0.28
N PHE A 81 -4.51 11.42 1.26
CA PHE A 81 -4.72 10.07 1.76
C PHE A 81 -5.71 10.08 2.91
N HIS A 82 -6.70 9.21 2.83
CA HIS A 82 -7.65 8.87 3.89
C HIS A 82 -7.29 7.47 4.38
N VAL A 83 -6.70 7.37 5.56
CA VAL A 83 -6.10 6.13 6.03
C VAL A 83 -6.91 5.52 7.17
N THR A 84 -7.17 4.23 7.11
CA THR A 84 -7.83 3.46 8.16
C THR A 84 -7.33 2.02 8.17
N SER A 85 -7.79 1.24 9.15
CA SER A 85 -7.45 -0.18 9.27
C SER A 85 -8.69 -1.04 9.36
N ALA A 86 -8.62 -2.23 8.74
CA ALA A 86 -9.65 -3.25 8.82
C ALA A 86 -9.53 -4.16 10.05
N ASP A 87 -8.40 -4.14 10.76
CA ASP A 87 -8.11 -5.07 11.86
C ASP A 87 -7.43 -4.44 13.08
N VAL A 88 -6.10 -4.33 13.09
CA VAL A 88 -5.26 -3.80 14.18
C VAL A 88 -4.67 -2.45 13.80
N MET A 89 -3.96 -1.79 14.71
CA MET A 89 -3.23 -0.57 14.32
C MET A 89 -2.08 -0.91 13.37
N HIS A 90 -1.94 -0.10 12.33
CA HIS A 90 -0.74 -0.06 11.46
C HIS A 90 -0.27 1.39 11.36
N ALA A 91 0.78 1.65 10.56
CA ALA A 91 1.15 3.01 10.20
C ALA A 91 1.58 3.08 8.75
N PHE A 92 0.89 3.92 7.99
CA PHE A 92 1.17 4.18 6.58
C PHE A 92 2.37 5.13 6.48
N TRP A 93 3.43 4.67 5.83
CA TRP A 93 4.64 5.48 5.66
C TRP A 93 5.26 5.28 4.29
N ILE A 94 5.51 6.39 3.59
CA ILE A 94 6.34 6.42 2.38
C ILE A 94 7.55 7.32 2.71
N PRO A 95 8.67 6.75 3.20
CA PRO A 95 9.80 7.54 3.70
C PRO A 95 10.35 8.56 2.71
N ALA A 96 10.30 8.24 1.42
CA ALA A 96 10.79 9.13 0.36
C ALA A 96 9.89 10.36 0.12
N LEU A 97 8.62 10.34 0.57
CA LEU A 97 7.67 11.41 0.34
C LEU A 97 7.38 12.23 1.60
N GLY A 98 7.36 11.62 2.79
CA GLY A 98 7.07 12.36 4.01
C GLY A 98 6.93 11.53 5.27
N GLY A 99 6.26 12.13 6.26
CA GLY A 99 6.01 11.52 7.57
C GLY A 99 5.08 10.30 7.49
N LYS A 100 5.10 9.49 8.55
CA LYS A 100 4.12 8.41 8.74
C LYS A 100 2.84 8.94 9.37
N ILE A 101 1.75 8.22 9.17
CA ILE A 101 0.51 8.41 9.93
C ILE A 101 -0.06 7.04 10.31
N ASP A 102 -0.58 6.93 11.52
CA ASP A 102 -1.12 5.67 12.01
C ASP A 102 -2.48 5.39 11.36
N THR A 103 -2.77 4.12 11.09
CA THR A 103 -4.04 3.66 10.52
C THR A 103 -4.80 2.90 11.59
N ASN A 104 -5.90 3.48 12.08
CA ASN A 104 -6.57 3.02 13.28
C ASN A 104 -7.92 2.39 12.96
N PRO A 105 -8.25 1.20 13.51
CA PRO A 105 -9.57 0.62 13.34
C PRO A 105 -10.68 1.54 13.88
N GLY A 106 -11.73 1.75 13.10
CA GLY A 106 -12.87 2.59 13.49
C GLY A 106 -12.62 4.11 13.44
N GLN A 107 -11.43 4.55 13.00
CA GLN A 107 -11.11 5.96 12.80
C GLN A 107 -10.46 6.17 11.44
N GLU A 108 -10.71 7.33 10.83
CA GLU A 108 -10.04 7.76 9.62
C GLU A 108 -9.06 8.87 9.97
N ASN A 109 -7.79 8.65 9.65
CA ASN A 109 -6.74 9.65 9.72
C ASN A 109 -6.45 10.19 8.32
N LYS A 110 -5.84 11.37 8.24
CA LYS A 110 -5.60 12.06 6.96
C LYS A 110 -4.20 12.61 6.89
N ILE A 111 -3.55 12.41 5.75
CA ILE A 111 -2.25 13.01 5.43
C ILE A 111 -2.25 13.37 3.95
N TRP A 112 -1.60 14.48 3.59
CA TRP A 112 -1.34 14.79 2.19
C TRP A 112 0.14 14.59 1.89
N LEU A 113 0.44 14.05 0.71
CA LEU A 113 1.82 13.94 0.21
C LEU A 113 1.85 14.35 -1.27
N GLN A 114 3.05 14.61 -1.77
CA GLN A 114 3.32 14.87 -3.18
C GLN A 114 4.63 14.19 -3.55
N ALA A 115 4.67 13.57 -4.73
CA ALA A 115 5.90 13.05 -5.30
C ALA A 115 6.46 14.03 -6.33
N ASP A 116 7.69 14.52 -6.11
CA ASP A 116 8.32 15.52 -6.98
C ASP A 116 9.13 14.92 -8.12
N LYS A 117 9.30 13.60 -8.15
CA LYS A 117 10.05 12.85 -9.16
C LYS A 117 9.32 11.56 -9.51
N THR A 118 9.39 11.18 -10.79
CA THR A 118 8.93 9.88 -11.25
C THR A 118 9.85 8.75 -10.76
N GLY A 119 9.34 7.53 -10.81
CA GLY A 119 10.05 6.31 -10.47
C GLY A 119 9.34 5.49 -9.40
N THR A 120 10.01 4.41 -9.01
CA THR A 120 9.52 3.47 -8.01
C THR A 120 10.06 3.84 -6.62
N PHE A 121 9.14 4.02 -5.67
CA PHE A 121 9.44 4.18 -4.25
C PHE A 121 8.80 3.03 -3.47
N TYR A 122 9.12 2.96 -2.18
CA TYR A 122 8.59 1.92 -1.30
C TYR A 122 7.98 2.56 -0.07
N GLY A 123 6.83 2.04 0.31
CA GLY A 123 6.21 2.31 1.59
C GLY A 123 6.25 1.10 2.52
N LYS A 124 6.03 1.37 3.80
CA LYS A 124 6.22 0.42 4.89
C LYS A 124 5.08 0.54 5.90
N CYS A 125 4.79 -0.56 6.57
CA CYS A 125 4.12 -0.53 7.86
C CYS A 125 5.11 -0.11 8.94
N ALA A 126 4.80 0.96 9.67
CA ALA A 126 5.66 1.54 10.71
C ALA A 126 5.09 1.39 12.14
N GLU A 127 4.16 0.45 12.34
CA GLU A 127 3.56 0.11 13.64
C GLU A 127 3.48 -1.42 13.76
N LEU A 128 3.86 -1.98 14.91
CA LEU A 128 3.96 -3.44 15.08
C LEU A 128 2.57 -4.08 15.02
N CYS A 129 2.25 -4.67 13.88
CA CYS A 129 0.91 -5.21 13.60
C CYS A 129 0.82 -6.75 13.67
N GLY A 130 1.88 -7.45 14.08
CA GLY A 130 1.88 -8.90 14.29
C GLY A 130 3.05 -9.63 13.60
N ALA A 131 2.90 -10.95 13.41
CA ALA A 131 3.98 -11.85 13.03
C ALA A 131 4.67 -11.51 11.69
N SER A 132 3.93 -10.98 10.72
CA SER A 132 4.47 -10.56 9.42
C SER A 132 4.60 -9.04 9.28
N HIS A 133 4.69 -8.30 10.39
CA HIS A 133 4.87 -6.83 10.37
C HIS A 133 6.03 -6.38 9.47
N ALA A 134 7.19 -7.03 9.60
CA ALA A 134 8.38 -6.71 8.80
C ALA A 134 8.24 -7.02 7.29
N LEU A 135 7.17 -7.74 6.91
CA LEU A 135 6.87 -8.15 5.53
C LEU A 135 5.71 -7.35 4.93
N MET A 136 5.29 -6.27 5.59
CA MET A 136 4.15 -5.43 5.22
C MET A 136 4.59 -4.15 4.48
N ASP A 137 5.44 -4.34 3.48
CA ASP A 137 5.85 -3.30 2.54
C ASP A 137 4.84 -3.18 1.38
N PHE A 138 4.84 -2.03 0.70
CA PHE A 138 4.11 -1.79 -0.54
C PHE A 138 4.96 -0.96 -1.52
N LYS A 139 4.65 -1.08 -2.81
CA LYS A 139 5.30 -0.31 -3.87
C LYS A 139 4.52 0.98 -4.12
N VAL A 140 5.23 2.05 -4.44
CA VAL A 140 4.66 3.32 -4.90
C VAL A 140 5.25 3.63 -6.27
N GLU A 141 4.44 3.54 -7.31
CA GLU A 141 4.84 3.86 -8.67
C GLU A 141 4.42 5.29 -9.01
N VAL A 142 5.40 6.16 -9.24
CA VAL A 142 5.16 7.56 -9.60
C VAL A 142 5.45 7.78 -11.07
N MET A 143 4.46 8.23 -11.82
CA MET A 143 4.54 8.38 -13.28
C MET A 143 3.97 9.71 -13.76
N ASP A 144 4.17 10.02 -15.04
CA ASP A 144 3.57 11.20 -15.64
C ASP A 144 2.04 11.07 -15.75
N GLN A 145 1.34 12.21 -15.81
CA GLN A 145 -0.12 12.24 -15.81
C GLN A 145 -0.74 11.37 -16.92
N ALA A 146 -0.17 11.38 -18.14
CA ALA A 146 -0.66 10.57 -19.25
C ALA A 146 -0.54 9.06 -18.98
N ALA A 147 0.54 8.62 -18.35
CA ALA A 147 0.73 7.21 -17.99
C ALA A 147 -0.23 6.81 -16.85
N PHE A 148 -0.43 7.71 -15.87
CA PHE A 148 -1.40 7.51 -14.80
C PHE A 148 -2.83 7.36 -15.35
N ASP A 149 -3.22 8.21 -16.29
CA ASP A 149 -4.54 8.16 -16.92
C ASP A 149 -4.72 6.85 -17.73
N SER A 150 -3.68 6.42 -18.45
CA SER A 150 -3.68 5.14 -19.17
C SER A 150 -3.86 3.96 -18.21
N TRP A 151 -3.09 3.94 -17.11
CA TRP A 151 -3.22 2.91 -16.07
C TRP A 151 -4.62 2.89 -15.45
N ALA A 152 -5.17 4.06 -15.11
CA ALA A 152 -6.50 4.17 -14.51
C ALA A 152 -7.61 3.69 -15.45
N ASN A 153 -7.48 3.95 -16.76
CA ASN A 153 -8.40 3.44 -17.76
C ASN A 153 -8.27 1.93 -17.96
N GLY A 154 -7.04 1.40 -17.97
CA GLY A 154 -6.78 -0.04 -18.01
C GLY A 154 -7.43 -0.78 -16.84
N MET A 155 -7.29 -0.25 -15.62
CA MET A 155 -7.93 -0.81 -14.41
C MET A 155 -9.45 -0.89 -14.50
N LYS A 156 -10.11 0.04 -15.21
CA LYS A 156 -11.56 0.01 -15.45
C LYS A 156 -11.96 -0.98 -16.55
N GLY A 157 -11.06 -1.22 -17.50
CA GLY A 157 -11.31 -1.94 -18.74
C GLY A 157 -10.92 -3.41 -18.75
N VAL A 158 -10.38 -3.96 -17.66
CA VAL A 158 -9.84 -5.34 -17.67
C VAL A 158 -10.90 -6.36 -18.08
N GLN A 159 -10.67 -6.92 -19.26
CA GLN A 159 -11.09 -8.24 -19.69
C GLN A 159 -9.81 -9.06 -19.85
N ALA A 160 -9.83 -10.34 -19.47
CA ALA A 160 -8.63 -11.18 -19.45
C ALA A 160 -7.86 -11.11 -20.78
N ALA A 161 -6.54 -10.93 -20.73
CA ALA A 161 -5.70 -10.91 -21.92
C ALA A 161 -5.79 -12.25 -22.68
N GLU A 162 -5.71 -12.22 -24.02
CA GLU A 162 -5.82 -13.44 -24.84
C GLU A 162 -4.61 -14.37 -24.61
N PRO A 163 -4.81 -15.58 -24.06
CA PRO A 163 -3.70 -16.50 -23.80
C PRO A 163 -3.31 -17.30 -25.06
N VAL A 164 -2.07 -17.76 -25.15
CA VAL A 164 -1.61 -18.72 -26.18
C VAL A 164 -2.41 -20.03 -26.06
N ALA A 165 -2.72 -20.75 -27.14
CA ALA A 165 -3.69 -21.86 -27.12
C ALA A 165 -3.53 -22.89 -25.97
N ALA A 166 -2.30 -23.32 -25.64
CA ALA A 166 -2.04 -24.24 -24.53
C ALA A 166 -2.22 -23.57 -23.14
N THR A 167 -1.80 -22.32 -23.01
CA THR A 167 -2.07 -21.49 -21.82
C THR A 167 -3.54 -21.08 -21.74
N ALA A 168 -4.28 -21.02 -22.85
CA ALA A 168 -5.67 -20.62 -22.90
C ALA A 168 -6.58 -21.69 -22.29
N ALA A 169 -6.32 -22.96 -22.61
CA ALA A 169 -7.04 -24.07 -21.98
C ALA A 169 -6.73 -24.17 -20.47
N SER A 170 -5.45 -24.06 -20.08
CA SER A 170 -5.04 -24.08 -18.66
C SER A 170 -5.54 -22.86 -17.89
N ALA A 171 -5.47 -21.66 -18.45
CA ALA A 171 -5.98 -20.43 -17.85
C ALA A 171 -7.50 -20.43 -17.73
N ALA A 172 -8.24 -21.00 -18.69
CA ALA A 172 -9.68 -21.18 -18.57
C ALA A 172 -10.04 -22.11 -17.39
N GLN A 173 -9.32 -23.24 -17.25
CA GLN A 173 -9.46 -24.10 -16.07
C GLN A 173 -9.10 -23.36 -14.78
N GLY A 174 -8.01 -22.59 -14.80
CA GLY A 174 -7.58 -21.75 -13.69
C GLY A 174 -8.64 -20.73 -13.27
N GLN A 175 -9.31 -20.10 -14.24
CA GLN A 175 -10.40 -19.17 -14.00
C GLN A 175 -11.61 -19.85 -13.33
N GLU A 176 -11.95 -21.07 -13.73
CA GLU A 176 -13.01 -21.83 -13.06
C GLU A 176 -12.68 -22.14 -11.61
N ILE A 177 -11.43 -22.56 -11.34
CA ILE A 177 -10.94 -22.79 -9.97
C ILE A 177 -10.96 -21.49 -9.18
N PHE A 178 -10.49 -20.40 -9.77
CA PHE A 178 -10.49 -19.07 -9.17
C PHE A 178 -11.90 -18.63 -8.76
N ASN A 179 -12.88 -18.80 -9.64
CA ASN A 179 -14.27 -18.44 -9.37
C ASN A 179 -14.88 -19.24 -8.23
N LYS A 180 -14.48 -20.51 -8.06
CA LYS A 180 -14.97 -21.40 -6.99
C LYS A 180 -14.28 -21.16 -5.65
N SER A 181 -12.97 -20.86 -5.66
CA SER A 181 -12.12 -20.95 -4.47
C SER A 181 -11.49 -19.62 -4.04
N CYS A 182 -11.37 -18.64 -4.94
CA CYS A 182 -10.63 -17.40 -4.69
C CYS A 182 -11.52 -16.15 -4.74
N LEU A 183 -12.54 -16.14 -5.61
CA LEU A 183 -13.40 -14.99 -5.89
C LEU A 183 -14.17 -14.51 -4.65
N GLY A 184 -14.45 -15.40 -3.69
CA GLY A 184 -15.08 -15.03 -2.42
C GLY A 184 -14.25 -14.04 -1.58
N CYS A 185 -12.92 -14.06 -1.72
CA CYS A 185 -12.01 -13.17 -1.00
C CYS A 185 -11.40 -12.10 -1.91
N HIS A 186 -11.06 -12.45 -3.15
CA HIS A 186 -10.30 -11.60 -4.06
C HIS A 186 -11.18 -11.02 -5.18
N ALA A 187 -11.14 -9.70 -5.33
CA ALA A 187 -11.79 -9.02 -6.44
C ALA A 187 -10.95 -9.04 -7.73
N VAL A 188 -11.59 -9.24 -8.88
CA VAL A 188 -11.03 -9.04 -10.22
C VAL A 188 -12.04 -8.24 -11.05
N ALA A 189 -11.59 -7.13 -11.65
CA ALA A 189 -12.43 -6.23 -12.44
C ALA A 189 -13.72 -5.81 -11.70
N GLY A 190 -13.60 -5.51 -10.41
CA GLY A 190 -14.70 -5.08 -9.54
C GLY A 190 -15.67 -6.20 -9.11
N LYS A 191 -15.42 -7.46 -9.46
CA LYS A 191 -16.23 -8.62 -9.06
C LYS A 191 -15.49 -9.47 -8.03
N GLY A 192 -16.19 -9.91 -6.98
CA GLY A 192 -15.64 -10.75 -5.92
C GLY A 192 -15.64 -10.08 -4.55
N GLY A 193 -14.91 -10.66 -3.61
CA GLY A 193 -14.77 -10.16 -2.24
C GLY A 193 -13.69 -9.09 -2.08
N LYS A 194 -13.73 -8.41 -0.93
CA LYS A 194 -12.72 -7.44 -0.47
C LYS A 194 -11.90 -7.92 0.73
N MET A 195 -12.00 -9.21 1.07
CA MET A 195 -11.28 -9.78 2.21
C MET A 195 -9.79 -10.00 1.91
N GLY A 196 -9.46 -10.28 0.65
CA GLY A 196 -8.10 -10.37 0.15
C GLY A 196 -7.76 -9.24 -0.83
N PRO A 197 -6.46 -9.10 -1.17
CA PRO A 197 -6.00 -8.16 -2.18
C PRO A 197 -6.80 -8.23 -3.48
N ASN A 198 -7.18 -7.08 -4.04
CA ASN A 198 -7.65 -6.99 -5.43
C ASN A 198 -6.59 -7.61 -6.36
N LEU A 199 -6.97 -8.38 -7.38
CA LEU A 199 -6.04 -9.08 -8.29
C LEU A 199 -6.19 -8.64 -9.75
N THR A 200 -6.93 -7.56 -10.01
CA THR A 200 -7.25 -7.06 -11.38
C THR A 200 -6.01 -6.86 -12.25
N ASN A 201 -4.91 -6.37 -11.68
CA ASN A 201 -3.63 -6.14 -12.34
C ASN A 201 -2.53 -7.06 -11.79
N PHE A 202 -2.87 -8.26 -11.34
CA PHE A 202 -1.92 -9.13 -10.66
C PHE A 202 -0.65 -9.36 -11.48
N ALA A 203 -0.78 -9.64 -12.78
CA ALA A 203 0.34 -9.92 -13.69
C ALA A 203 1.32 -8.74 -13.82
N ASP A 204 0.88 -7.51 -13.58
CA ASP A 204 1.72 -6.31 -13.70
C ASP A 204 2.58 -6.03 -12.47
N ARG A 205 2.38 -6.80 -11.39
CA ARG A 205 3.11 -6.63 -10.13
C ARG A 205 4.54 -7.10 -10.26
N GLU A 206 5.43 -6.49 -9.48
CA GLU A 206 6.82 -6.98 -9.35
C GLU A 206 6.97 -8.04 -8.27
N ARG A 207 6.01 -8.11 -7.33
CA ARG A 207 6.10 -8.95 -6.14
C ARG A 207 4.84 -9.76 -5.91
N VAL A 208 5.02 -11.00 -5.45
CA VAL A 208 3.97 -11.87 -4.91
C VAL A 208 3.96 -11.76 -3.39
N ALA A 209 2.77 -11.61 -2.82
CA ALA A 209 2.57 -11.36 -1.39
C ALA A 209 3.34 -10.14 -0.83
N GLY A 210 3.83 -9.26 -1.71
CA GLY A 210 4.67 -8.10 -1.36
C GLY A 210 6.14 -8.42 -1.07
N ILE A 211 6.58 -9.69 -1.11
CA ILE A 211 7.95 -10.06 -0.70
C ILE A 211 8.69 -10.91 -1.73
N LEU A 212 8.03 -11.86 -2.39
CA LEU A 212 8.68 -12.74 -3.36
C LEU A 212 8.74 -12.06 -4.72
N ALA A 213 9.77 -12.34 -5.53
CA ALA A 213 9.81 -11.88 -6.92
C ALA A 213 8.62 -12.46 -7.70
N HIS A 214 8.05 -11.72 -8.65
CA HIS A 214 6.94 -12.21 -9.45
C HIS A 214 7.39 -13.23 -10.50
N THR A 215 7.42 -14.51 -10.11
CA THR A 215 7.68 -15.64 -11.01
C THR A 215 6.59 -16.71 -10.83
N PRO A 216 6.28 -17.53 -11.84
CA PRO A 216 5.30 -18.62 -11.73
C PRO A 216 5.54 -19.53 -10.52
N GLU A 217 6.80 -19.80 -10.21
CA GLU A 217 7.23 -20.67 -9.09
C GLU A 217 6.90 -20.03 -7.75
N ASN A 218 7.13 -18.73 -7.59
CA ASN A 218 6.82 -18.01 -6.35
C ASN A 218 5.30 -17.81 -6.17
N VAL A 219 4.55 -17.66 -7.27
CA VAL A 219 3.07 -17.68 -7.21
C VAL A 219 2.61 -19.05 -6.73
N ALA A 220 3.15 -20.14 -7.29
CA ALA A 220 2.82 -21.49 -6.86
C ALA A 220 3.20 -21.76 -5.39
N GLU A 221 4.37 -21.30 -4.93
CA GLU A 221 4.78 -21.41 -3.52
C GLU A 221 3.80 -20.69 -2.60
N TRP A 222 3.42 -19.45 -2.94
CA TRP A 222 2.42 -18.69 -2.19
C TRP A 222 1.07 -19.40 -2.13
N LEU A 223 0.56 -19.92 -3.25
CA LEU A 223 -0.73 -20.59 -3.31
C LEU A 223 -0.76 -21.90 -2.51
N LYS A 224 0.36 -22.62 -2.44
CA LYS A 224 0.46 -23.90 -1.74
C LYS A 224 0.60 -23.78 -0.23
N ASP A 225 1.34 -22.78 0.24
CA ASP A 225 1.53 -22.56 1.68
C ASP A 225 1.73 -21.07 2.01
N PRO A 226 0.64 -20.29 2.10
CA PRO A 226 0.73 -18.88 2.46
C PRO A 226 1.41 -18.64 3.81
N GLN A 227 1.19 -19.53 4.80
CA GLN A 227 1.72 -19.38 6.15
C GLN A 227 3.24 -19.50 6.21
N LYS A 228 3.82 -20.39 5.39
CA LYS A 228 5.28 -20.50 5.24
C LYS A 228 5.91 -19.22 4.68
N VAL A 229 5.22 -18.56 3.75
CA VAL A 229 5.72 -17.34 3.09
C VAL A 229 5.54 -16.09 3.96
N LYS A 230 4.35 -15.91 4.53
CA LYS A 230 4.02 -14.79 5.45
C LYS A 230 3.32 -15.31 6.70
N PRO A 231 4.04 -15.64 7.78
CA PRO A 231 3.44 -16.17 9.00
C PRO A 231 2.33 -15.28 9.57
N GLY A 232 1.18 -15.87 9.91
CA GLY A 232 0.04 -15.18 10.50
C GLY A 232 -0.85 -14.43 9.51
N ASN A 233 -0.62 -14.57 8.20
CA ASN A 233 -1.53 -14.00 7.19
C ASN A 233 -2.92 -14.68 7.23
N ASN A 234 -3.93 -14.02 6.68
CA ASN A 234 -5.31 -14.52 6.70
C ASN A 234 -5.73 -15.33 5.46
N MET A 235 -4.82 -15.59 4.50
CA MET A 235 -5.13 -16.45 3.36
C MET A 235 -5.07 -17.92 3.78
N PRO A 236 -6.17 -18.69 3.64
CA PRO A 236 -6.18 -20.10 4.02
C PRO A 236 -5.36 -20.93 3.03
N ASN A 237 -4.85 -22.08 3.51
CA ASN A 237 -4.33 -23.11 2.61
C ASN A 237 -5.53 -23.82 1.94
N LEU A 238 -5.61 -23.73 0.63
CA LEU A 238 -6.69 -24.34 -0.16
C LEU A 238 -6.42 -25.81 -0.52
N ASN A 239 -5.26 -26.36 -0.12
CA ASN A 239 -4.82 -27.73 -0.41
C ASN A 239 -4.89 -28.08 -1.90
N LEU A 240 -4.44 -27.15 -2.75
CA LEU A 240 -4.42 -27.29 -4.19
C LEU A 240 -3.42 -28.36 -4.62
N ASP A 241 -3.81 -29.22 -5.56
CA ASP A 241 -2.87 -30.11 -6.23
C ASP A 241 -1.98 -29.36 -7.25
N ASP A 242 -0.98 -30.05 -7.80
CA ASP A 242 -0.03 -29.45 -8.73
C ASP A 242 -0.69 -28.95 -10.03
N ALA A 243 -1.70 -29.66 -10.53
CA ALA A 243 -2.39 -29.27 -11.75
C ALA A 243 -3.29 -28.05 -11.53
N GLN A 244 -4.01 -28.01 -10.41
CA GLN A 244 -4.82 -26.87 -9.98
C GLN A 244 -3.95 -25.63 -9.72
N THR A 245 -2.83 -25.82 -9.03
CA THR A 245 -1.87 -24.74 -8.77
C THR A 245 -1.36 -24.16 -10.08
N LYS A 246 -0.93 -25.01 -11.02
CA LYS A 246 -0.44 -24.55 -12.33
C LYS A 246 -1.52 -23.80 -13.12
N ALA A 247 -2.74 -24.32 -13.16
CA ALA A 247 -3.85 -23.68 -13.86
C ALA A 247 -4.16 -22.29 -13.27
N LEU A 248 -4.16 -22.15 -11.94
CA LEU A 248 -4.33 -20.87 -11.27
C LEU A 248 -3.19 -19.88 -11.57
N VAL A 249 -1.94 -20.34 -11.56
CA VAL A 249 -0.77 -19.51 -11.93
C VAL A 249 -0.93 -18.98 -13.36
N ASP A 250 -1.26 -19.86 -14.30
CA ASP A 250 -1.47 -19.48 -15.71
C ASP A 250 -2.60 -18.45 -15.84
N TYR A 251 -3.72 -18.62 -15.11
CA TYR A 251 -4.82 -17.65 -15.10
C TYR A 251 -4.40 -16.30 -14.51
N LEU A 252 -3.73 -16.29 -13.35
CA LEU A 252 -3.30 -15.05 -12.69
C LEU A 252 -2.34 -14.22 -13.56
N GLN A 253 -1.54 -14.87 -14.41
CA GLN A 253 -0.67 -14.22 -15.39
C GLN A 253 -1.41 -13.54 -16.54
N THR A 254 -2.70 -13.84 -16.74
CA THR A 254 -3.55 -13.16 -17.74
C THR A 254 -4.12 -11.82 -17.24
N LEU A 255 -3.99 -11.54 -15.94
CA LEU A 255 -4.60 -10.37 -15.29
C LEU A 255 -3.68 -9.15 -15.37
N SER A 256 -3.65 -8.50 -16.54
CA SER A 256 -2.86 -7.30 -16.82
C SER A 256 -3.74 -6.13 -17.27
N VAL A 257 -3.32 -4.90 -16.95
CA VAL A 257 -3.93 -3.62 -17.36
C VAL A 257 -3.06 -2.82 -18.31
N LYS A 258 -1.91 -3.37 -18.71
CA LYS A 258 -0.93 -2.73 -19.59
C LYS A 258 -1.06 -3.19 -21.03
#